data_AF-A0A8S3G6D9-F1
#
_entry.id   AF-A0A8S3G6D9-F1
#
_cell.length_a   1.000
_cell.length_b   1.000
_cell.length_c   1.000
_cell.angle_alpha   90.00
_cell.angle_beta   90.00
_cell.angle_gamma   90.00
#
_symmetry.space_group_name_H-M   'P 1'
#
loop_
_entity.id
_entity.type
_entity.pdbx_description
1 polymer ?
#
loop_
_entity_poly.entity_id
_entity_poly.type
_entity_poly.pdbx_seq_one_letter_code
_entity_poly.pdbx_strand_id
1 'polypeptide(L)'
;GTSVCNLISILNRGLLVEPMAATTTGSLFGKGIYTADTFAKSLGYCSGIIQTDGQHCFMILCEVALGKIKEVGLNKNDDDDNTKQLDLNR
;
A
#
# COMPACT_ATOMS: atom_id res chain seq x y z
N GLY A 1 5.11 3.57 5.85
CA GLY A 1 5.41 3.71 7.29
C GLY A 1 4.76 2.59 8.06
N THR A 2 5.06 2.42 9.34
CA THR A 2 4.43 1.39 10.20
C THR A 2 4.34 1.86 11.64
N SER A 3 3.49 1.22 12.44
CA SER A 3 3.46 1.42 13.89
C SER A 3 4.78 0.97 14.53
N VAL A 4 5.23 1.68 15.57
CA VAL A 4 6.44 1.34 16.33
C VAL A 4 6.36 -0.09 16.87
N CYS A 5 5.19 -0.53 17.34
CA CYS A 5 4.97 -1.88 17.87
C CYS A 5 5.22 -2.98 16.84
N ASN A 6 5.07 -2.67 15.54
CA ASN A 6 5.25 -3.63 14.46
C ASN A 6 6.70 -3.71 13.97
N LEU A 7 7.55 -2.73 14.31
CA LEU A 7 8.90 -2.59 13.74
C LEU A 7 9.78 -3.80 14.02
N ILE A 8 9.84 -4.26 15.28
CA ILE A 8 10.67 -5.41 15.68
C ILE A 8 10.21 -6.69 14.97
N SER A 9 8.89 -6.91 14.87
CA SER A 9 8.32 -8.06 14.18
C SER A 9 8.65 -8.06 12.70
N ILE A 10 8.63 -6.89 12.05
CA ILE A 10 9.02 -6.73 10.64
C ILE A 10 10.51 -6.98 10.44
N LEU A 11 11.38 -6.50 11.33
CA LEU A 11 12.82 -6.76 11.22
C LEU A 11 13.17 -8.23 11.45
N ASN A 12 12.41 -8.93 12.31
CA ASN A 12 12.65 -10.34 12.60
C ASN A 12 12.09 -11.29 11.53
N ARG A 13 10.90 -11.01 10.99
CA ARG A 13 10.18 -11.91 10.08
C ARG A 13 10.04 -11.40 8.65
N GLY A 14 10.45 -10.17 8.39
CA GLY A 14 10.21 -9.47 7.14
C GLY A 14 8.81 -8.85 7.05
N LEU A 15 8.55 -8.21 5.91
CA LEU A 15 7.22 -7.72 5.54
C LEU A 15 6.38 -8.91 5.06
N LEU A 16 5.26 -9.15 5.75
CA LEU A 16 4.38 -10.29 5.47
C LEU A 16 3.04 -9.81 4.91
N VAL A 17 2.49 -10.57 3.96
CA VAL A 17 1.11 -10.41 3.51
C VAL A 17 0.17 -11.02 4.55
N GLU A 18 -0.98 -10.42 4.71
CA GLU A 18 -2.01 -10.86 5.63
C GLU A 18 -2.46 -12.30 5.35
N PRO A 19 -2.74 -13.11 6.40
CA PRO A 19 -3.25 -14.47 6.22
C PRO A 19 -4.56 -14.53 5.44
N MET A 20 -4.85 -15.68 4.81
CA MET A 20 -6.08 -15.88 4.05
C MET A 20 -7.34 -15.64 4.89
N ALA A 21 -7.32 -16.04 6.17
CA ALA A 21 -8.42 -15.92 7.11
C ALA A 21 -8.60 -14.52 7.73
N ALA A 22 -7.66 -13.59 7.52
CA ALA A 22 -7.77 -12.24 8.07
C ALA A 22 -8.76 -11.39 7.26
N THR A 23 -9.70 -10.73 7.96
CA THR A 23 -10.60 -9.74 7.38
C THR A 23 -10.10 -8.37 7.79
N THR A 24 -9.56 -7.62 6.82
CA THR A 24 -8.95 -6.31 7.07
C THR A 24 -9.70 -5.27 6.25
N THR A 25 -10.22 -4.25 6.92
CA THR A 25 -10.82 -3.08 6.28
C THR A 25 -9.73 -2.08 5.91
N GLY A 26 -9.85 -1.41 4.76
CA GLY A 26 -8.93 -0.34 4.35
C GLY A 26 -7.78 -0.72 3.40
N SER A 27 -7.79 -1.92 2.82
CA SER A 27 -6.89 -2.29 1.71
C SER A 27 -7.45 -1.80 0.37
N LEU A 28 -6.76 -0.86 -0.28
CA LEU A 28 -7.23 -0.22 -1.53
C LEU A 28 -7.22 -1.17 -2.73
N PHE A 29 -6.25 -2.08 -2.82
CA PHE A 29 -6.05 -2.96 -3.97
C PHE A 29 -6.04 -4.45 -3.59
N GLY A 30 -6.66 -4.79 -2.45
CA GLY A 30 -6.67 -6.14 -1.90
C GLY A 30 -5.48 -6.44 -0.99
N LYS A 31 -5.27 -7.73 -0.68
CA LYS A 31 -4.22 -8.15 0.25
C LYS A 31 -2.84 -8.04 -0.39
N GLY A 32 -1.93 -7.29 0.22
CA GLY A 32 -0.58 -7.11 -0.30
C GLY A 32 0.28 -6.20 0.57
N ILE A 33 1.54 -6.04 0.16
CA ILE A 33 2.46 -5.08 0.77
C ILE A 33 2.32 -3.76 0.03
N TYR A 34 2.05 -2.68 0.78
CA TYR A 34 1.85 -1.35 0.23
C TYR A 34 3.10 -0.50 0.38
N THR A 35 3.65 -0.04 -0.75
CA THR A 35 4.85 0.79 -0.81
C THR A 35 4.53 2.14 -1.44
N ALA A 36 5.29 3.17 -1.07
CA ALA A 36 5.16 4.50 -1.66
C ALA A 36 6.54 5.04 -2.03
N ASP A 37 6.59 5.78 -3.13
CA ASP A 37 7.74 6.55 -3.62
C ASP A 37 8.05 7.78 -2.75
N THR A 38 7.10 8.19 -1.90
CA THR A 38 7.12 9.45 -1.17
C THR A 38 6.94 9.21 0.33
N PHE A 39 7.74 9.92 1.12
CA PHE A 39 7.66 9.86 2.58
C PHE A 39 6.31 10.36 3.12
N ALA A 40 5.75 11.42 2.54
CA ALA A 40 4.50 12.02 2.99
C ALA A 40 3.32 11.03 2.94
N LYS A 41 3.18 10.23 1.86
CA LYS A 41 2.16 9.16 1.77
C LYS A 41 2.38 8.09 2.83
N SER A 42 3.64 7.69 3.03
CA SER A 42 4.03 6.69 4.03
C SER A 42 3.86 7.14 5.48
N LEU A 43 3.90 8.45 5.74
CA LEU A 43 3.86 9.04 7.07
C LEU A 43 2.49 8.86 7.73
N GLY A 44 1.40 8.93 6.95
CA GLY A 44 0.04 8.68 7.45
C GLY A 44 -0.19 7.29 8.05
N TYR A 45 0.70 6.33 7.79
CA TYR A 45 0.67 4.98 8.35
C TYR A 45 1.53 4.81 9.61
N CYS A 46 2.26 5.84 10.06
CA CYS A 46 3.06 5.77 11.28
C CYS A 46 2.18 6.08 12.50
N SER A 47 2.06 5.12 13.42
CA SER A 47 1.43 5.38 14.72
C SER A 47 2.35 6.25 15.55
N GLY A 48 2.00 7.53 15.73
CA GLY A 48 2.77 8.50 16.52
C GLY A 48 2.64 9.95 16.08
N ILE A 49 1.90 10.22 15.00
CA ILE A 49 1.64 11.58 14.51
C ILE A 49 0.69 12.39 15.41
N ILE A 50 0.00 11.75 16.36
CA ILE A 50 -0.91 12.43 17.29
C ILE A 50 -0.10 13.10 18.42
N GLN A 51 0.44 14.28 18.08
CA GLN A 51 0.55 15.49 18.90
C GLN A 51 0.94 15.33 20.38
N THR A 52 1.98 14.57 20.69
CA THR A 52 2.67 14.70 21.98
C THR A 52 4.17 14.77 21.74
N ASP A 53 4.81 15.71 22.44
CA ASP A 53 6.24 15.99 22.33
C ASP A 53 7.07 14.72 22.61
N GLY A 54 8.04 14.42 21.75
CA GLY A 54 8.94 13.26 21.91
C GLY A 54 8.54 11.92 21.24
N GLN A 55 7.56 11.88 20.33
CA GLN A 55 7.26 10.63 19.60
C GLN A 55 8.15 10.41 18.36
N HIS A 56 8.80 9.24 18.29
CA HIS A 56 9.60 8.81 17.15
C HIS A 56 8.75 8.02 16.15
N CYS A 57 8.86 8.38 14.86
CA CYS A 57 8.27 7.63 13.76
C CYS A 57 9.35 6.86 13.00
N PHE A 58 9.03 5.64 12.57
CA PHE A 58 9.94 4.80 11.82
C PHE A 58 9.37 4.50 10.43
N MET A 59 10.24 4.56 9.43
CA MET A 59 9.94 4.13 8.06
C MET A 59 11.03 3.20 7.57
N ILE A 60 10.64 2.27 6.70
CA ILE A 60 11.53 1.27 6.12
C ILE A 60 11.70 1.62 4.65
N LEU A 61 12.94 1.78 4.22
CA LEU A 61 13.31 1.85 2.81
C LEU A 61 13.63 0.42 2.34
N CYS A 62 13.02 0.00 1.24
CA CYS A 62 13.24 -1.32 0.67
C CYS A 62 13.31 -1.24 -0.86
N GLU A 63 14.15 -2.08 -1.45
CA GLU A 63 14.11 -2.33 -2.90
C GLU A 63 12.95 -3.25 -3.22
N VAL A 64 12.16 -2.89 -4.23
CA VAL A 64 10.93 -3.60 -4.58
C VAL A 64 10.98 -3.96 -6.07
N ALA A 65 11.00 -5.25 -6.37
CA ALA A 65 10.91 -5.73 -7.74
C ALA A 65 9.44 -5.73 -8.20
N LEU A 66 9.01 -4.66 -8.86
CA LEU A 66 7.61 -4.48 -9.29
C LEU A 66 7.19 -5.39 -10.46
N GLY A 67 8.12 -5.74 -11.35
CA GLY A 67 7.81 -6.53 -12.55
C GLY A 67 6.83 -5.82 -13.48
N LYS A 68 5.81 -6.54 -13.97
CA LYS A 68 4.76 -5.97 -14.82
C LYS A 68 3.73 -5.23 -13.95
N ILE A 69 3.64 -3.92 -14.15
CA ILE A 69 2.76 -3.06 -13.37
C ILE A 69 1.36 -3.06 -13.99
N LYS A 70 0.33 -3.19 -13.15
CA LYS A 70 -1.06 -2.92 -13.52
C LYS A 70 -1.43 -1.52 -13.04
N GLU A 71 -1.58 -0.59 -13.97
CA GLU A 71 -2.03 0.76 -13.65
C GLU A 71 -3.55 0.77 -13.43
N VAL A 72 -3.99 1.42 -12.34
CA VAL A 72 -5.40 1.60 -12.01
C VAL A 72 -5.66 3.09 -11.92
N GLY A 73 -6.35 3.63 -12.93
CA GLY A 73 -6.79 5.02 -12.95
C GLY A 73 -7.96 5.25 -12.00
N LEU A 74 -8.02 6.42 -11.36
CA LEU A 74 -9.20 6.89 -10.64
C LEU A 74 -10.20 7.47 -11.65
N ASN A 75 -10.75 6.63 -12.53
CA ASN A 75 -11.87 7.07 -13.35
C ASN A 75 -13.11 7.12 -12.45
N LYS A 76 -13.52 8.33 -12.08
CA LYS A 76 -14.94 8.59 -11.81
C LYS A 76 -15.63 8.41 -13.17
N ASN A 77 -16.59 7.49 -13.23
CA ASN A 77 -17.42 7.08 -14.38
C ASN A 77 -17.03 5.70 -14.93
N ASP A 78 -17.54 4.64 -14.29
CA ASP A 78 -17.71 3.32 -14.90
C ASP A 78 -19.23 3.05 -15.02
N ASP A 79 -19.87 3.82 -15.92
CA ASP A 79 -21.14 3.50 -16.58
C ASP A 79 -20.92 3.18 -18.07
N ASP A 80 -19.73 2.72 -18.50
CA ASP A 80 -19.46 2.43 -19.92
C ASP A 80 -18.75 1.08 -20.15
N ASP A 81 -19.53 0.00 -20.09
CA ASP A 81 -19.18 -1.34 -20.59
C ASP A 81 -19.26 -1.40 -22.14
N ASN A 82 -18.51 -0.55 -22.86
CA ASN A 82 -18.47 -0.67 -24.34
C ASN A 82 -17.15 -0.34 -25.06
N THR A 83 -16.02 -0.16 -24.38
CA THR A 83 -14.74 0.17 -25.07
C THR A 83 -13.83 -1.04 -25.34
N LYS A 84 -14.23 -2.28 -25.02
CA LYS A 84 -13.39 -3.47 -25.30
C LYS A 84 -13.41 -3.99 -26.75
N GLN A 85 -14.05 -3.30 -27.70
CA GLN A 85 -14.12 -3.75 -29.10
C GLN A 85 -13.19 -3.03 -30.10
N LEU A 86 -12.36 -2.06 -29.71
CA LEU A 86 -11.63 -1.24 -30.70
C LEU A 86 -10.11 -1.48 -30.83
N ASP A 87 -9.48 -2.31 -29.99
CA ASP A 87 -8.02 -2.53 -30.07
C ASP A 87 -7.60 -3.89 -30.69
N LEU A 88 -8.50 -4.59 -31.38
CA LEU A 88 -8.15 -5.81 -32.14
C LEU A 88 -8.00 -5.59 -33.66
N ASN A 89 -8.07 -4.35 -34.14
CA ASN A 89 -7.99 -4.02 -35.57
C ASN A 89 -7.05 -2.85 -35.89
N ARG A 90 -5.85 -2.81 -35.28
CA ARG A 90 -4.73 -2.05 -35.84
C ARG A 90 -3.38 -2.69 -35.57
#